data_AF-A0A2K8SM32-F1
#
_entry.id   AF-A0A2K8SM32-F1
#
_cell.length_a   1.000
_cell.length_b   1.000
_cell.length_c   1.000
_cell.angle_alpha   90.00
_cell.angle_beta   90.00
_cell.angle_gamma   90.00
#
_symmetry.space_group_name_H-M   'P 1'
#
loop_
_entity.id
_entity.type
_entity.pdbx_description
1 polymer ?
#
loop_
_entity_poly.entity_id
_entity_poly.type
_entity_poly.pdbx_seq_one_letter_code
_entity_poly.pdbx_strand_id
1 'polypeptide(L)'
;MLNLDYLKQQAREMAAEAARAHKEAEAAQKAIDDAETFKKVSALKTLQALGGAVQKLIKHGLLSNNHSQTYLNQYVKVYGRDKAINEYLRLATLLLSQENFGVETTTARYGNGGLLWKGQSYKSAEELHVAVQELIGEDPLESVQWIYSILDSVFSDDPGAIVSACSTGERFEGFANLYRREVEAAKQPPYIPNISDITVEDAMLISSFLGQL
;
A
#
# COMPACT_ATOMS: atom_id res chain seq x y z
N MET A 1 -42.02 63.85 5.24
CA MET A 1 -42.44 62.55 5.82
C MET A 1 -42.08 61.47 4.81
N LEU A 2 -41.09 60.63 5.11
CA LEU A 2 -40.87 59.44 4.29
C LEU A 2 -42.10 58.55 4.44
N ASN A 3 -42.68 58.15 3.30
CA ASN A 3 -43.95 57.44 3.25
C ASN A 3 -43.74 56.01 3.77
N LEU A 4 -44.44 55.62 4.84
CA LEU A 4 -44.29 54.32 5.51
C LEU A 4 -44.45 53.13 4.55
N ASP A 5 -45.24 53.31 3.49
CA ASP A 5 -45.47 52.30 2.46
C ASP A 5 -44.26 52.10 1.54
N TYR A 6 -43.47 53.14 1.29
CA TYR A 6 -42.21 53.04 0.53
C TYR A 6 -41.18 52.21 1.30
N LEU A 7 -41.05 52.42 2.62
CA LEU A 7 -40.15 51.63 3.48
C LEU A 7 -40.58 50.17 3.58
N LYS A 8 -41.89 49.89 3.65
CA LYS A 8 -42.42 48.51 3.64
C LYS A 8 -42.17 47.80 2.31
N GLN A 9 -42.29 48.51 1.19
CA GLN A 9 -42.01 47.97 -0.13
C GLN A 9 -40.52 47.66 -0.30
N GLN A 10 -39.65 48.58 0.10
CA GLN A 10 -38.20 48.40 0.06
C GLN A 10 -37.74 47.21 0.94
N ALA A 11 -38.32 47.04 2.13
CA ALA A 11 -38.01 45.90 3.00
C ALA A 11 -38.46 44.56 2.39
N ARG A 12 -39.59 44.52 1.68
CA ARG A 12 -40.06 43.31 0.97
C ARG A 12 -39.16 42.98 -0.22
N GLU A 13 -38.73 43.98 -0.97
CA GLU A 13 -37.80 43.81 -2.09
C GLU A 13 -36.44 43.29 -1.62
N MET A 14 -35.87 43.88 -0.56
CA MET A 14 -34.63 43.38 0.04
C MET A 14 -34.76 41.96 0.61
N ALA A 15 -35.88 41.62 1.24
CA ALA A 15 -36.13 40.26 1.73
C ALA A 15 -36.27 39.25 0.59
N ALA A 16 -36.91 39.64 -0.52
CA ALA A 16 -37.02 38.80 -1.71
C ALA A 16 -35.67 38.61 -2.43
N GLU A 17 -34.85 39.66 -2.49
CA GLU A 17 -33.50 39.61 -3.03
C GLU A 17 -32.58 38.75 -2.18
N ALA A 18 -32.62 38.91 -0.84
CA ALA A 18 -31.89 38.05 0.09
C ALA A 18 -32.31 36.58 -0.03
N ALA A 19 -33.61 36.29 -0.18
CA ALA A 19 -34.11 34.93 -0.38
C ALA A 19 -33.67 34.33 -1.72
N ARG A 20 -33.59 35.13 -2.80
CA ARG A 20 -33.05 34.69 -4.09
C ARG A 20 -31.56 34.41 -4.00
N ALA A 21 -30.77 35.32 -3.42
CA ALA A 21 -29.34 35.15 -3.22
C ALA A 21 -29.03 33.92 -2.36
N HIS A 22 -29.81 33.67 -1.31
CA HIS A 22 -29.68 32.46 -0.49
C HIS A 22 -29.96 31.18 -1.30
N LYS A 23 -31.04 31.16 -2.09
CA LYS A 23 -31.39 30.01 -2.92
C LYS A 23 -30.35 29.76 -4.02
N GLU A 24 -29.77 30.81 -4.60
CA GLU A 24 -28.69 30.72 -5.58
C GLU A 24 -27.40 30.18 -4.93
N ALA A 25 -27.07 30.64 -3.72
CA ALA A 25 -25.93 30.12 -2.95
C ALA A 25 -26.11 28.64 -2.57
N GLU A 26 -27.30 28.23 -2.13
CA GLU A 26 -27.62 26.82 -1.86
C GLU A 26 -27.52 25.95 -3.12
N ALA A 27 -28.03 26.43 -4.25
CA ALA A 27 -27.93 25.72 -5.52
C ALA A 27 -26.47 25.60 -5.99
N ALA A 28 -25.66 26.64 -5.82
CA ALA A 28 -24.24 26.62 -6.13
C ALA A 28 -23.48 25.65 -5.22
N GLN A 29 -23.75 25.65 -3.92
CA GLN A 29 -23.14 24.72 -2.97
C GLN A 29 -23.50 23.28 -3.31
N LYS A 30 -24.78 22.99 -3.58
CA LYS A 30 -25.22 21.67 -4.00
C LYS A 30 -24.52 21.21 -5.29
N ALA A 31 -24.36 22.10 -6.27
CA ALA A 31 -23.65 21.76 -7.51
C ALA A 31 -22.17 21.43 -7.26
N ILE A 32 -21.52 22.11 -6.32
CA ILE A 32 -20.15 21.79 -5.87
C ILE A 32 -20.12 20.41 -5.22
N ASP A 33 -21.02 20.14 -4.28
CA ASP A 33 -21.10 18.87 -3.55
C ASP A 33 -21.38 17.68 -4.49
N ASP A 34 -22.29 17.87 -5.46
CA ASP A 34 -22.61 16.88 -6.49
C ASP A 34 -21.40 16.60 -7.39
N ALA A 35 -20.66 17.65 -7.79
CA ALA A 35 -19.45 17.50 -8.60
C ALA A 35 -18.32 16.78 -7.83
N GLU A 36 -18.12 17.09 -6.55
CA GLU A 36 -17.16 16.40 -5.70
C GLU A 36 -17.53 14.93 -5.50
N THR A 37 -18.81 14.65 -5.28
CA THR A 37 -19.33 13.28 -5.13
C THR A 37 -19.12 12.49 -6.43
N PHE A 38 -19.45 13.08 -7.58
CA PHE A 38 -19.21 12.46 -8.88
C PHE A 38 -17.72 12.17 -9.10
N LYS A 39 -16.84 13.10 -8.77
CA LYS A 39 -15.38 12.93 -8.88
C LYS A 39 -14.88 11.77 -8.02
N LYS A 40 -15.34 11.65 -6.78
CA LYS A 40 -15.01 10.52 -5.88
C LYS A 40 -15.48 9.18 -6.45
N VAL A 41 -16.74 9.10 -6.88
CA VAL A 41 -17.31 7.87 -7.46
C VAL A 41 -16.59 7.48 -8.75
N SER A 42 -16.28 8.45 -9.61
CA SER A 42 -15.52 8.24 -10.84
C SER A 42 -14.13 7.67 -10.53
N ALA A 43 -13.41 8.27 -9.57
CA ALA A 43 -12.08 7.80 -9.18
C ALA A 43 -12.09 6.36 -8.65
N LEU A 44 -13.11 5.97 -7.87
CA LEU A 44 -13.29 4.59 -7.38
C LEU A 44 -13.54 3.61 -8.54
N LYS A 45 -14.42 3.97 -9.48
CA LYS A 45 -14.69 3.13 -10.67
C LYS A 45 -13.45 2.96 -11.54
N THR A 46 -12.68 4.02 -11.76
CA THR A 46 -11.40 3.96 -12.46
C THR A 46 -10.44 3.02 -11.75
N LEU A 47 -10.31 3.13 -10.44
CA LEU A 47 -9.41 2.28 -9.66
C LEU A 47 -9.82 0.81 -9.71
N GLN A 48 -11.11 0.51 -9.64
CA GLN A 48 -11.63 -0.86 -9.79
C GLN A 48 -11.30 -1.44 -11.17
N ALA A 49 -11.47 -0.64 -12.24
CA ALA A 49 -11.12 -1.06 -13.60
C ALA A 49 -9.62 -1.31 -13.75
N LEU A 50 -8.77 -0.43 -13.21
CA LEU A 50 -7.31 -0.60 -13.20
C LEU A 50 -6.89 -1.83 -12.40
N GLY A 51 -7.47 -2.05 -11.21
CA GLY A 51 -7.16 -3.22 -10.39
C GLY A 51 -7.52 -4.54 -11.10
N GLY A 52 -8.68 -4.59 -11.76
CA GLY A 52 -9.07 -5.74 -12.59
C GLY A 52 -8.15 -5.97 -13.79
N ALA A 53 -7.66 -4.89 -14.42
CA ALA A 53 -6.68 -4.99 -15.51
C ALA A 53 -5.32 -5.50 -15.01
N VAL A 54 -4.81 -4.95 -13.90
CA VAL A 54 -3.55 -5.35 -13.26
C VAL A 54 -3.57 -6.83 -12.89
N GLN A 55 -4.66 -7.32 -12.28
CA GLN A 55 -4.79 -8.75 -11.95
C GLN A 55 -4.70 -9.64 -13.19
N LYS A 56 -5.37 -9.27 -14.30
CA LYS A 56 -5.28 -10.00 -15.57
C LYS A 56 -3.86 -9.96 -16.14
N LEU A 57 -3.22 -8.80 -16.12
CA LEU A 57 -1.84 -8.65 -16.61
C LEU A 57 -0.85 -9.50 -15.81
N ILE A 58 -1.01 -9.57 -14.48
CA ILE A 58 -0.23 -10.47 -13.62
C ILE A 58 -0.47 -11.93 -14.02
N LYS A 59 -1.75 -12.35 -14.12
CA LYS A 59 -2.13 -13.72 -14.48
C LYS A 59 -1.50 -14.18 -15.81
N HIS A 60 -1.33 -13.27 -16.76
CA HIS A 60 -0.76 -13.55 -18.07
C HIS A 60 0.75 -13.22 -18.19
N GLY A 61 1.40 -12.76 -17.12
CA GLY A 61 2.82 -12.39 -17.16
C GLY A 61 3.13 -11.13 -17.97
N LEU A 62 2.13 -10.29 -18.24
CA LEU A 62 2.18 -9.10 -19.11
C LEU A 62 2.22 -7.78 -18.32
N LEU A 63 2.30 -7.83 -16.99
CA LEU A 63 2.44 -6.62 -16.19
C LEU A 63 3.74 -5.89 -16.59
N SER A 64 3.70 -4.56 -16.56
CA SER A 64 4.86 -3.70 -16.79
C SER A 64 4.91 -2.63 -15.71
N ASN A 65 6.06 -1.99 -15.55
CA ASN A 65 6.25 -0.87 -14.62
C ASN A 65 5.22 0.25 -14.83
N ASN A 66 4.92 0.59 -16.09
CA ASN A 66 3.99 1.67 -16.37
C ASN A 66 2.56 1.34 -15.93
N HIS A 67 2.16 0.07 -16.03
CA HIS A 67 0.86 -0.41 -15.56
C HIS A 67 0.75 -0.32 -14.03
N SER A 68 1.76 -0.84 -13.31
CA SER A 68 1.79 -0.85 -11.84
C SER A 68 1.88 0.57 -11.28
N GLN A 69 2.74 1.42 -11.84
CA GLN A 69 2.87 2.82 -11.44
C GLN A 69 1.58 3.62 -11.67
N THR A 70 0.94 3.47 -12.83
CA THR A 70 -0.35 4.14 -13.10
C THR A 70 -1.40 3.73 -12.08
N TYR A 71 -1.47 2.44 -11.75
CA TYR A 71 -2.41 1.91 -10.78
C TYR A 71 -2.13 2.38 -9.35
N LEU A 72 -0.89 2.25 -8.88
CA LEU A 72 -0.49 2.65 -7.52
C LEU A 72 -0.61 4.17 -7.31
N ASN A 73 -0.26 4.98 -8.30
CA ASN A 73 -0.45 6.43 -8.23
C ASN A 73 -1.93 6.82 -8.12
N GLN A 74 -2.82 6.12 -8.83
CA GLN A 74 -4.25 6.32 -8.67
C GLN A 74 -4.74 5.83 -7.30
N TYR A 75 -4.18 4.73 -6.80
CA TYR A 75 -4.48 4.20 -5.48
C TYR A 75 -4.12 5.19 -4.37
N VAL A 76 -2.94 5.82 -4.43
CA VAL A 76 -2.51 6.89 -3.50
C VAL A 76 -3.51 8.06 -3.50
N LYS A 77 -3.98 8.49 -4.67
CA LYS A 77 -4.95 9.60 -4.77
C LYS A 77 -6.30 9.29 -4.14
N VAL A 78 -6.70 8.02 -4.12
CA VAL A 78 -8.02 7.59 -3.64
C VAL A 78 -8.00 7.20 -2.17
N TYR A 79 -6.98 6.45 -1.74
CA TYR A 79 -6.91 5.83 -0.40
C TYR A 79 -5.74 6.32 0.46
N GLY A 80 -4.84 7.13 -0.09
CA GLY A 80 -3.64 7.61 0.61
C GLY A 80 -2.46 6.66 0.53
N ARG A 81 -1.31 7.11 1.07
CA ARG A 81 -0.02 6.40 0.98
C ARG A 81 -0.04 5.05 1.70
N ASP A 82 -0.54 5.00 2.93
CA ASP A 82 -0.50 3.77 3.74
C ASP A 82 -1.25 2.60 3.11
N LYS A 83 -2.44 2.86 2.54
CA LYS A 83 -3.20 1.83 1.83
C LYS A 83 -2.54 1.46 0.50
N ALA A 84 -1.83 2.39 -0.15
CA ALA A 84 -1.04 2.08 -1.34
C ALA A 84 0.18 1.20 -1.04
N ILE A 85 0.79 1.30 0.15
CA ILE A 85 1.85 0.39 0.59
C ILE A 85 1.31 -1.05 0.70
N ASN A 86 0.13 -1.21 1.33
CA ASN A 86 -0.51 -2.53 1.41
C ASN A 86 -0.79 -3.10 0.01
N GLU A 87 -1.25 -2.25 -0.91
CA GLU A 87 -1.50 -2.66 -2.28
C GLU A 87 -0.20 -3.01 -3.03
N TYR A 88 0.89 -2.27 -2.83
CA TYR A 88 2.21 -2.59 -3.36
C TYR A 88 2.65 -4.00 -2.94
N LEU A 89 2.59 -4.28 -1.62
CA LEU A 89 2.94 -5.59 -1.06
C LEU A 89 2.03 -6.70 -1.60
N ARG A 90 0.74 -6.39 -1.82
CA ARG A 90 -0.22 -7.33 -2.41
C ARG A 90 0.13 -7.66 -3.85
N LEU A 91 0.53 -6.68 -4.66
CA LEU A 91 0.97 -6.88 -6.04
C LEU A 91 2.25 -7.72 -6.09
N ALA A 92 3.23 -7.41 -5.24
CA ALA A 92 4.47 -8.18 -5.13
C ALA A 92 4.17 -9.65 -4.76
N THR A 93 3.32 -9.85 -3.75
CA THR A 93 2.88 -11.18 -3.35
C THR A 93 2.20 -11.91 -4.49
N LEU A 94 1.24 -11.26 -5.18
CA LEU A 94 0.55 -11.86 -6.32
C LEU A 94 1.49 -12.29 -7.44
N LEU A 95 2.52 -11.48 -7.73
CA LEU A 95 3.52 -11.77 -8.75
C LEU A 95 4.39 -12.97 -8.39
N LEU A 96 4.80 -13.04 -7.13
CA LEU A 96 5.66 -14.11 -6.62
C LEU A 96 4.88 -15.41 -6.38
N SER A 97 3.58 -15.33 -6.07
CA SER A 97 2.74 -16.50 -5.81
C SER A 97 1.93 -16.97 -7.03
N GLN A 98 2.17 -16.43 -8.23
CA GLN A 98 1.42 -16.86 -9.42
C GLN A 98 1.72 -18.33 -9.75
N GLU A 99 0.69 -19.07 -10.14
CA GLU A 99 0.81 -20.50 -10.46
C GLU A 99 1.78 -20.79 -11.61
N ASN A 100 1.78 -19.96 -12.66
CA ASN A 100 2.55 -20.24 -13.89
C ASN A 100 3.91 -19.51 -13.96
N PHE A 101 4.06 -18.42 -13.21
CA PHE A 101 5.20 -17.51 -13.33
C PHE A 101 5.72 -17.05 -11.96
N GLY A 102 5.22 -17.67 -10.89
CA GLY A 102 5.64 -17.40 -9.52
C GLY A 102 7.07 -17.81 -9.28
N VAL A 103 7.53 -17.52 -8.07
CA VAL A 103 8.88 -17.84 -7.66
C VAL A 103 8.94 -19.31 -7.24
N GLU A 104 9.98 -19.99 -7.70
CA GLU A 104 10.30 -21.37 -7.37
C GLU A 104 11.67 -21.44 -6.71
N THR A 105 11.87 -22.43 -5.85
CA THR A 105 13.20 -22.75 -5.31
C THR A 105 13.83 -23.90 -6.08
N THR A 106 15.04 -23.71 -6.58
CA THR A 106 15.89 -24.76 -7.17
C THR A 106 16.68 -25.54 -6.12
N THR A 107 16.60 -25.14 -4.85
CA THR A 107 17.18 -25.84 -3.70
C THR A 107 16.15 -25.99 -2.58
N ALA A 108 16.49 -26.68 -1.49
CA ALA A 108 15.61 -26.81 -0.32
C ALA A 108 15.40 -25.49 0.46
N ARG A 109 16.13 -24.41 0.15
CA ARG A 109 16.03 -23.10 0.82
C ARG A 109 16.15 -21.96 -0.18
N TYR A 110 15.31 -20.93 -0.06
CA TYR A 110 15.36 -19.74 -0.92
C TYR A 110 16.54 -18.79 -0.60
N GLY A 111 17.20 -18.93 0.56
CA GLY A 111 18.33 -18.07 0.96
C GLY A 111 19.69 -18.40 0.32
N ASN A 112 19.85 -19.55 -0.34
CA ASN A 112 21.14 -20.02 -0.87
C ASN A 112 21.21 -20.02 -2.41
N GLY A 113 20.62 -19.00 -3.05
CA GLY A 113 20.82 -18.71 -4.46
C GLY A 113 20.18 -19.64 -5.48
N GLY A 114 19.03 -20.19 -5.10
CA GLY A 114 18.22 -21.00 -5.97
C GLY A 114 16.85 -20.42 -6.23
N LEU A 115 16.71 -19.12 -6.47
CA LEU A 115 15.40 -18.55 -6.80
C LEU A 115 15.24 -18.55 -8.32
N LEU A 116 14.12 -19.07 -8.81
CA LEU A 116 13.73 -18.99 -10.21
C LEU A 116 12.41 -18.22 -10.30
N TRP A 117 12.37 -17.14 -11.06
CA TRP A 117 11.16 -16.35 -11.28
C TRP A 117 11.07 -15.94 -12.73
N LYS A 118 9.90 -16.18 -13.37
CA LYS A 118 9.68 -15.95 -14.80
C LYS A 118 10.74 -16.58 -15.72
N GLY A 119 11.28 -17.74 -15.33
CA GLY A 119 12.33 -18.45 -16.08
C GLY A 119 13.73 -17.85 -15.95
N GLN A 120 13.91 -16.82 -15.12
CA GLN A 120 15.20 -16.23 -14.80
C GLN A 120 15.67 -16.68 -13.41
N SER A 121 16.94 -17.01 -13.28
CA SER A 121 17.56 -17.37 -12.00
C SER A 121 18.08 -16.15 -11.27
N TYR A 122 17.87 -16.12 -9.95
CA TYR A 122 18.31 -15.09 -9.02
C TYR A 122 19.16 -15.73 -7.92
N LYS A 123 20.33 -15.15 -7.65
CA LYS A 123 21.31 -15.67 -6.68
C LYS A 123 20.95 -15.32 -5.24
N SER A 124 20.02 -14.39 -5.04
CA SER A 124 19.58 -14.01 -3.71
C SER A 124 18.21 -13.35 -3.76
N ALA A 125 17.60 -13.18 -2.58
CA ALA A 125 16.34 -12.48 -2.45
C ALA A 125 16.49 -10.98 -2.76
N GLU A 126 17.67 -10.40 -2.54
CA GLU A 126 18.03 -9.03 -2.93
C GLU A 126 18.00 -8.84 -4.45
N GLU A 127 18.55 -9.79 -5.23
CA GLU A 127 18.47 -9.72 -6.69
C GLU A 127 17.02 -9.83 -7.17
N LEU A 128 16.24 -10.74 -6.56
CA LEU A 128 14.81 -10.85 -6.85
C LEU A 128 14.05 -9.57 -6.46
N HIS A 129 14.42 -8.94 -5.34
CA HIS A 129 13.83 -7.69 -4.87
C HIS A 129 14.00 -6.56 -5.88
N VAL A 130 15.20 -6.39 -6.43
CA VAL A 130 15.45 -5.41 -7.49
C VAL A 130 14.57 -5.70 -8.72
N ALA A 131 14.47 -6.96 -9.15
CA ALA A 131 13.64 -7.32 -10.31
C ALA A 131 12.13 -7.10 -10.07
N VAL A 132 11.65 -7.32 -8.84
CA VAL A 132 10.27 -7.00 -8.46
C VAL A 132 10.05 -5.47 -8.48
N GLN A 133 10.99 -4.69 -7.96
CA GLN A 133 10.94 -3.22 -8.02
C GLN A 133 10.93 -2.69 -9.46
N GLU A 134 11.72 -3.28 -10.36
CA GLU A 134 11.69 -2.91 -11.78
C GLU A 134 10.29 -3.08 -12.40
N LEU A 135 9.49 -4.03 -11.89
CA LEU A 135 8.16 -4.31 -12.39
C LEU A 135 7.04 -3.53 -11.71
N ILE A 136 7.14 -3.26 -10.40
CA ILE A 136 6.08 -2.62 -9.61
C ILE A 136 6.38 -1.13 -9.37
N GLY A 137 7.66 -0.82 -9.20
CA GLY A 137 8.18 0.50 -8.86
C GLY A 137 8.97 0.52 -7.56
N GLU A 138 9.33 1.74 -7.16
CA GLU A 138 10.14 2.04 -5.97
C GLU A 138 9.58 1.39 -4.70
N ASP A 139 10.48 0.83 -3.89
CA ASP A 139 10.14 0.15 -2.65
C ASP A 139 9.68 1.17 -1.59
N PRO A 140 8.41 1.11 -1.14
CA PRO A 140 7.89 2.05 -0.17
C PRO A 140 8.39 1.83 1.26
N LEU A 141 9.03 0.70 1.56
CA LEU A 141 9.53 0.32 2.88
C LEU A 141 11.05 0.42 3.01
N GLU A 142 11.76 0.63 1.90
CA GLU A 142 13.21 0.80 1.81
C GLU A 142 13.97 -0.32 2.54
N SER A 143 13.56 -1.57 2.33
CA SER A 143 14.12 -2.72 3.02
C SER A 143 13.84 -4.01 2.26
N VAL A 144 14.86 -4.84 2.03
CA VAL A 144 14.65 -6.18 1.47
C VAL A 144 13.82 -7.09 2.40
N GLN A 145 13.68 -6.76 3.69
CA GLN A 145 13.06 -7.66 4.66
C GLN A 145 11.65 -8.09 4.29
N TRP A 146 10.84 -7.21 3.69
CA TRP A 146 9.49 -7.59 3.27
C TRP A 146 9.49 -8.66 2.19
N ILE A 147 10.53 -8.75 1.34
CA ILE A 147 10.58 -9.80 0.33
C ILE A 147 10.85 -11.15 0.97
N TYR A 148 11.71 -11.21 2.00
CA TYR A 148 11.91 -12.43 2.77
C TYR A 148 10.60 -12.88 3.39
N SER A 149 9.85 -11.98 4.02
CA SER A 149 8.55 -12.33 4.62
C SER A 149 7.52 -12.81 3.59
N ILE A 150 7.53 -12.29 2.37
CA ILE A 150 6.70 -12.81 1.28
C ILE A 150 7.17 -14.21 0.87
N LEU A 151 8.48 -14.42 0.67
CA LEU A 151 9.02 -15.72 0.31
C LEU A 151 8.73 -16.78 1.39
N ASP A 152 8.86 -16.43 2.66
CA ASP A 152 8.48 -17.29 3.80
C ASP A 152 7.01 -17.73 3.69
N SER A 153 6.13 -16.81 3.29
CA SER A 153 4.70 -17.08 3.16
C SER A 153 4.39 -17.88 1.90
N VAL A 154 5.06 -17.61 0.78
CA VAL A 154 4.92 -18.32 -0.50
C VAL A 154 5.43 -19.76 -0.40
N PHE A 155 6.51 -19.99 0.34
CA PHE A 155 7.09 -21.31 0.55
C PHE A 155 6.70 -21.95 1.88
N SER A 156 5.70 -21.41 2.56
CA SER A 156 5.15 -22.00 3.79
C SER A 156 4.42 -23.32 3.50
N ASP A 157 4.12 -24.08 4.55
CA ASP A 157 3.37 -25.33 4.45
C ASP A 157 1.92 -25.13 3.94
N ASP A 158 1.37 -23.91 4.03
CA ASP A 158 0.05 -23.54 3.48
C ASP A 158 0.14 -22.29 2.57
N PRO A 159 0.63 -22.46 1.32
CA PRO A 159 0.68 -21.38 0.36
C PRO A 159 -0.72 -20.91 -0.10
N GLY A 160 -1.77 -21.72 0.16
CA GLY A 160 -3.15 -21.38 -0.18
C GLY A 160 -3.67 -20.19 0.63
N ALA A 161 -3.24 -20.04 1.88
CA ALA A 161 -3.63 -18.95 2.75
C ALA A 161 -3.25 -17.57 2.17
N ILE A 162 -2.01 -17.41 1.70
CA ILE A 162 -1.54 -16.14 1.15
C ILE A 162 -2.16 -15.83 -0.22
N VAL A 163 -2.30 -16.84 -1.09
CA VAL A 163 -2.97 -16.68 -2.39
C VAL A 163 -4.44 -16.26 -2.18
N SER A 164 -5.12 -16.88 -1.22
CA SER A 164 -6.49 -16.52 -0.85
C SER A 164 -6.58 -15.09 -0.29
N ALA A 165 -5.65 -14.70 0.59
CA ALA A 165 -5.60 -13.35 1.15
C ALA A 165 -5.40 -12.28 0.06
N CYS A 166 -4.58 -12.55 -0.95
CA CYS A 166 -4.38 -11.66 -2.09
C CYS A 166 -5.62 -11.42 -2.97
N SER A 167 -6.62 -12.32 -2.90
CA SER A 167 -7.85 -12.22 -3.68
C SER A 167 -8.73 -11.04 -3.26
N THR A 168 -8.60 -10.57 -2.03
CA THR A 168 -9.34 -9.42 -1.50
C THR A 168 -8.44 -8.54 -0.64
N GLY A 169 -8.34 -7.24 -0.95
CA GLY A 169 -7.42 -6.32 -0.27
C GLY A 169 -7.57 -6.26 1.26
N GLU A 170 -8.79 -6.43 1.79
CA GLU A 170 -9.05 -6.44 3.24
C GLU A 170 -8.39 -7.63 3.95
N ARG A 171 -8.40 -8.82 3.35
CA ARG A 171 -7.77 -10.02 3.94
C ARG A 171 -6.25 -9.93 3.92
N PHE A 172 -5.69 -9.24 2.93
CA PHE A 172 -4.25 -9.05 2.81
C PHE A 172 -3.69 -8.07 3.85
N GLU A 173 -4.51 -7.21 4.45
CA GLU A 173 -4.05 -6.21 5.43
C GLU A 173 -3.35 -6.84 6.64
N GLY A 174 -3.75 -8.05 7.05
CA GLY A 174 -3.06 -8.81 8.10
C GLY A 174 -1.62 -9.16 7.73
N PHE A 175 -1.39 -9.64 6.51
CA PHE A 175 -0.06 -9.96 5.99
C PHE A 175 0.77 -8.69 5.78
N ALA A 176 0.19 -7.63 5.22
CA ALA A 176 0.88 -6.35 5.06
C ALA A 176 1.35 -5.75 6.40
N ASN A 177 0.54 -5.89 7.45
CA ASN A 177 0.91 -5.48 8.81
C ASN A 177 2.06 -6.34 9.38
N LEU A 178 2.03 -7.65 9.15
CA LEU A 178 3.12 -8.54 9.53
C LEU A 178 4.43 -8.12 8.85
N TYR A 179 4.42 -7.93 7.53
CA TYR A 179 5.62 -7.54 6.77
C TYR A 179 6.19 -6.21 7.23
N ARG A 180 5.33 -5.23 7.52
CA ARG A 180 5.77 -3.94 8.08
C ARG A 180 6.44 -4.10 9.44
N ARG A 181 5.88 -4.93 10.32
CA ARG A 181 6.49 -5.23 11.62
C ARG A 181 7.85 -5.89 11.49
N GLU A 182 8.00 -6.84 10.56
CA GLU A 182 9.28 -7.49 10.29
C GLU A 182 10.32 -6.49 9.76
N VAL A 183 9.92 -5.59 8.85
CA VAL A 183 10.78 -4.49 8.38
C VAL A 183 11.19 -3.56 9.53
N GLU A 184 10.25 -3.18 10.39
CA GLU A 184 10.52 -2.35 11.56
C GLU A 184 11.48 -3.04 12.54
N ALA A 185 11.26 -4.33 12.81
CA ALA A 185 12.12 -5.13 13.67
C ALA A 185 13.54 -5.26 13.09
N ALA A 186 13.68 -5.47 11.78
CA ALA A 186 14.98 -5.55 11.12
C ALA A 186 15.76 -4.22 11.13
N LYS A 187 15.06 -3.08 11.28
CA LYS A 187 15.69 -1.75 11.43
C LYS A 187 16.12 -1.46 12.87
N GLN A 188 15.60 -2.21 13.86
CA GLN A 188 15.93 -1.98 15.26
C GLN A 188 17.25 -2.69 15.62
N PRO A 189 18.15 -2.02 16.36
CA PRO A 189 19.30 -2.70 16.92
C PRO A 189 18.84 -3.77 17.91
N PRO A 190 19.61 -4.85 18.10
CA PRO A 190 19.31 -5.84 19.14
C PRO A 190 19.20 -5.14 20.50
N TYR A 191 18.22 -5.53 21.31
CA TYR A 191 18.09 -5.01 22.67
C TYR A 191 19.33 -5.38 23.49
N ILE A 192 20.02 -4.36 23.99
CA ILE A 192 21.12 -4.52 24.93
C ILE A 192 20.60 -4.06 26.30
N PRO A 193 20.51 -4.96 27.30
CA PRO A 193 20.15 -4.57 28.65
C PRO A 193 21.09 -3.50 29.18
N ASN A 194 20.61 -2.62 30.06
CA ASN A 194 21.50 -1.69 30.75
C ASN A 194 22.47 -2.49 31.62
N ILE A 195 23.76 -2.13 31.60
CA ILE A 195 24.81 -2.78 32.38
C ILE A 195 24.50 -2.71 33.89
N SER A 196 23.73 -1.71 34.33
CA SER A 196 23.26 -1.60 35.72
C SER A 196 22.30 -2.71 36.14
N ASP A 197 21.66 -3.38 35.17
CA ASP A 197 20.56 -4.31 35.40
C ASP A 197 21.01 -5.78 35.28
N ILE A 198 22.29 -6.00 34.98
CA ILE A 198 22.89 -7.32 34.76
C ILE A 198 24.21 -7.44 35.52
N THR A 199 24.68 -8.68 35.72
CA THR A 199 25.97 -8.89 36.38
C THR A 199 27.12 -8.48 35.45
N VAL A 200 28.31 -8.22 36.03
CA VAL A 200 29.51 -7.88 35.25
C VAL A 200 29.92 -9.03 34.32
N GLU A 201 29.76 -10.28 34.75
CA GLU A 201 30.03 -11.46 33.91
C GLU A 201 29.07 -11.54 32.71
N ASP A 202 27.77 -11.28 32.92
CA ASP A 202 26.79 -11.24 31.84
C ASP A 202 27.03 -10.06 30.89
N ALA A 203 27.42 -8.90 31.42
CA ALA A 203 27.78 -7.74 30.61
C ALA A 203 29.01 -8.01 29.73
N MET A 204 30.03 -8.70 30.27
CA MET A 204 31.19 -9.15 29.50
C MET A 204 30.82 -10.18 28.43
N LEU A 205 29.92 -11.12 28.75
CA LEU A 205 29.41 -12.10 27.79
C LEU A 205 28.67 -11.42 26.63
N ILE A 206 27.78 -10.47 26.93
CA ILE A 206 27.05 -9.70 25.93
C ILE A 206 28.01 -8.86 25.07
N SER A 207 28.96 -8.18 25.69
CA SER A 207 29.97 -7.38 24.97
C SER A 207 30.84 -8.24 24.06
N SER A 208 31.24 -9.44 24.51
CA SER A 208 31.98 -10.40 23.71
C SER A 208 31.14 -10.98 22.57
N PHE A 209 29.86 -11.27 22.80
CA PHE A 209 28.95 -11.80 21.79
C PHE A 209 28.64 -10.78 20.68
N LEU A 210 28.49 -9.50 21.06
CA LEU A 210 28.22 -8.40 20.13
C LEU A 210 29.48 -7.84 19.45
N GLY A 211 30.68 -8.32 19.82
CA GLY A 211 31.94 -7.88 19.22
C GLY A 211 32.33 -6.43 19.55
N GLN A 212 31.98 -5.95 20.75
CA GLN A 212 32.23 -4.56 21.20
C GLN A 212 33.48 -4.42 22.09
N LEU A 213 34.41 -5.39 22.03
CA LEU A 213 35.68 -5.40 22.77
C LEU A 213 36.86 -4.98 21.88
#